data_AF-A0A8S2ZH71-F1
#
_entry.id   AF-A0A8S2ZH71-F1
#
_cell.length_a   1.000
_cell.length_b   1.000
_cell.length_c   1.000
_cell.angle_alpha   90.00
_cell.angle_beta   90.00
_cell.angle_gamma   90.00
#
_symmetry.space_group_name_H-M   'P 1'
#
loop_
_entity.id
_entity.type
_entity.pdbx_description
1 polymer ?
#
loop_
_entity_poly.entity_id
_entity_poly.type
_entity_poly.pdbx_seq_one_letter_code
_entity_poly.pdbx_strand_id
1 'polypeptide(L)'
;MLRAAHFKLIAIVSIFVTILSVVGLTVLVVLWHKKLSPFQDYALVVDAGSTHSKIFLYTWPADKSDGLGETSRITQVKACNVPGGAITSISDPTLVNAKEYFDSAMSDCISEIPSTRKSRAYIFLGGTAGLRLFNMSNSSY
;
A
#
# COMPACT_ATOMS: atom_id res chain seq x y z
N MET A 1 48.05 -38.15 -28.31
CA MET A 1 47.01 -38.32 -27.27
C MET A 1 46.92 -37.13 -26.31
N LEU A 2 48.03 -36.58 -25.78
CA LEU A 2 48.02 -35.43 -24.84
C LEU A 2 47.25 -34.18 -25.32
N ARG A 3 47.47 -33.71 -26.54
CA ARG A 3 46.81 -32.50 -27.08
C ARG A 3 45.28 -32.58 -27.11
N ALA A 4 44.72 -33.77 -27.33
CA ALA A 4 43.27 -33.98 -27.33
C ALA A 4 42.68 -33.91 -25.91
N ALA A 5 43.43 -34.34 -24.89
CA ALA A 5 43.00 -34.22 -23.50
C ALA A 5 43.00 -32.76 -23.02
N HIS A 6 44.03 -31.98 -23.39
CA HIS A 6 44.07 -30.54 -23.11
C HIS A 6 42.92 -29.79 -23.77
N PHE A 7 42.60 -30.09 -25.02
CA PHE A 7 41.47 -29.44 -25.72
C PHE A 7 40.12 -29.75 -25.05
N LYS A 8 39.90 -31.00 -24.62
CA LYS A 8 38.70 -31.40 -23.87
C LYS A 8 38.61 -30.67 -22.53
N LEU A 9 39.71 -30.55 -21.81
CA LEU A 9 39.75 -29.84 -20.53
C LEU A 9 39.39 -28.35 -20.71
N ILE A 10 39.99 -27.69 -21.71
CA ILE A 10 39.70 -26.28 -22.02
C ILE A 10 38.22 -26.08 -22.38
N ALA A 11 37.65 -26.99 -23.18
CA ALA A 11 36.23 -26.92 -23.54
C ALA A 11 35.31 -27.06 -22.32
N ILE A 12 35.61 -27.99 -21.40
CA ILE A 12 34.83 -28.18 -20.17
C ILE A 12 34.90 -26.94 -19.28
N VAL A 13 36.10 -26.38 -19.10
CA VAL A 13 36.29 -25.16 -18.30
C VAL A 13 35.55 -23.96 -18.92
N SER A 14 35.63 -23.80 -20.25
CA SER A 14 34.93 -22.71 -20.96
C SER A 14 33.41 -22.80 -20.81
N ILE A 15 32.83 -24.00 -20.93
CA ILE A 15 31.40 -24.23 -20.73
C ILE A 15 31.02 -23.87 -19.29
N PHE A 16 31.80 -24.31 -18.31
CA PHE A 16 31.52 -24.04 -16.89
C PHE A 16 31.57 -22.54 -16.56
N VAL A 17 32.57 -21.82 -17.06
CA VAL A 17 32.69 -20.36 -16.90
C VAL A 17 31.52 -19.63 -17.54
N THR A 18 31.08 -20.08 -18.72
CA THR A 18 29.92 -19.48 -19.41
C THR A 18 28.64 -19.66 -18.60
N ILE A 19 28.40 -20.87 -18.06
CA ILE A 19 27.23 -21.14 -17.23
C ILE A 19 27.25 -20.26 -15.97
N LEU A 20 28.38 -20.17 -15.28
CA LEU A 20 28.52 -19.32 -14.09
C LEU A 20 28.28 -17.84 -14.41
N SER A 21 28.77 -17.36 -15.55
CA SER A 21 28.55 -15.98 -15.99
C SER A 21 27.08 -15.69 -16.26
N VAL A 22 26.37 -16.58 -16.95
CA VAL A 22 24.93 -16.45 -17.21
C VAL A 22 24.12 -16.47 -15.92
N VAL A 23 24.45 -17.36 -14.99
CA VAL A 23 23.80 -17.42 -13.67
C VAL A 23 24.07 -16.13 -12.88
N GLY A 24 25.31 -15.65 -12.87
CA GLY A 24 25.65 -14.39 -12.21
C GLY A 24 24.89 -13.19 -12.79
N LEU A 25 24.81 -13.10 -14.12
CA LEU A 25 24.09 -12.03 -14.81
C LEU A 25 22.58 -12.07 -14.52
N THR A 26 21.97 -13.26 -14.56
CA THR A 26 20.54 -13.41 -14.26
C THR A 26 20.22 -13.02 -12.82
N VAL A 27 21.04 -13.41 -11.84
CA VAL A 27 20.89 -12.97 -10.46
C VAL A 27 21.00 -11.45 -10.33
N LEU A 28 21.98 -10.81 -10.99
CA LEU A 28 22.11 -9.35 -10.98
C LEU A 28 20.89 -8.66 -11.56
N VAL A 29 20.38 -9.13 -12.71
CA VAL A 29 19.17 -8.56 -13.34
C VAL A 29 17.96 -8.68 -12.41
N VAL A 30 17.76 -9.85 -11.77
CA VAL A 30 16.66 -10.06 -10.82
C VAL A 30 16.78 -9.15 -9.60
N LEU A 31 17.98 -9.03 -9.01
CA LEU A 31 18.21 -8.16 -7.86
C LEU A 31 18.00 -6.68 -8.21
N TRP A 32 18.43 -6.27 -9.41
CA TRP A 32 18.24 -4.91 -9.89
C TRP A 32 16.75 -4.62 -10.08
N HIS A 33 16.01 -5.52 -10.73
CA HIS A 33 14.57 -5.34 -10.95
C HIS A 33 13.76 -5.32 -9.64
N LYS A 34 14.16 -6.10 -8.63
CA LYS A 34 13.57 -6.04 -7.28
C LYS A 34 13.87 -4.74 -6.54
N LYS A 35 15.06 -4.17 -6.74
CA LYS A 35 15.43 -2.86 -6.19
C LYS A 35 14.67 -1.71 -6.88
N LEU A 36 14.31 -1.89 -8.17
CA LEU A 36 13.52 -0.92 -8.94
C LEU A 36 12.02 -0.93 -8.66
N SER A 37 11.46 -1.91 -7.95
CA SER A 37 10.09 -1.80 -7.47
C SER A 37 10.11 -1.02 -6.15
N PRO A 38 9.90 0.32 -6.14
CA PRO A 38 9.89 1.06 -4.90
C PRO A 38 8.78 0.48 -4.03
N PHE A 39 9.15 0.17 -2.79
CA PHE A 39 8.17 -0.15 -1.77
C PHE A 39 7.13 0.96 -1.73
N GLN A 40 5.85 0.60 -1.67
CA GLN A 40 4.77 1.57 -1.52
C GLN A 40 4.31 1.61 -0.07
N ASP A 41 4.02 2.81 0.41
CA ASP A 41 3.27 3.02 1.65
C ASP A 41 1.82 3.40 1.30
N TYR A 42 0.93 3.21 2.28
CA TYR A 42 -0.52 3.34 2.09
C TYR A 42 -1.14 4.15 3.24
N ALA A 43 -2.14 4.96 2.92
CA ALA A 43 -2.98 5.63 3.92
C ALA A 43 -4.46 5.46 3.59
N LEU A 44 -5.26 5.17 4.61
CA LEU A 44 -6.71 5.32 4.56
C LEU A 44 -7.09 6.66 5.18
N VAL A 45 -7.93 7.42 4.48
CA VAL A 45 -8.50 8.68 4.97
C VAL A 45 -10.01 8.51 5.01
N VAL A 46 -10.57 8.53 6.22
CA VAL A 46 -12.01 8.50 6.46
C VAL A 46 -12.50 9.94 6.51
N ASP A 47 -13.24 10.35 5.49
CA ASP A 47 -13.97 11.62 5.46
C ASP A 47 -15.36 11.40 6.06
N ALA A 48 -15.56 11.96 7.25
CA ALA A 48 -16.79 11.85 8.01
C ALA A 48 -17.69 13.07 7.77
N GLY A 49 -18.60 12.91 6.80
CA GLY A 49 -19.59 13.91 6.43
C GLY A 49 -20.87 13.87 7.26
N SER A 50 -21.62 14.97 7.22
CA SER A 50 -22.95 15.13 7.81
C SER A 50 -24.07 14.41 7.04
N THR A 51 -23.78 13.84 5.88
CA THR A 51 -24.74 13.13 5.02
C THR A 51 -24.21 11.76 4.62
N HIS A 52 -22.94 11.69 4.24
CA HIS A 52 -22.27 10.44 3.87
C HIS A 52 -20.84 10.42 4.41
N SER A 53 -20.35 9.22 4.71
CA SER A 53 -18.94 8.97 5.02
C SER A 53 -18.28 8.24 3.86
N LYS A 54 -17.03 8.59 3.55
CA LYS A 54 -16.23 7.93 2.52
C LYS A 54 -14.84 7.59 3.04
N ILE A 55 -14.30 6.47 2.59
CA ILE A 55 -12.94 6.04 2.88
C ILE A 55 -12.13 6.12 1.60
N PHE A 56 -11.04 6.87 1.62
CA PHE A 56 -10.12 7.00 0.48
C PHE A 56 -8.83 6.26 0.79
N LEU A 57 -8.40 5.37 -0.10
CA LEU A 57 -7.11 4.72 -0.05
C LEU A 57 -6.12 5.46 -0.94
N TYR A 58 -5.03 5.91 -0.35
CA TYR A 58 -3.91 6.53 -1.04
C TYR A 58 -2.66 5.68 -0.96
N THR A 59 -1.79 5.81 -1.96
CA THR A 59 -0.47 5.19 -1.98
C THR A 59 0.59 6.14 -2.51
N TRP A 60 1.83 5.93 -2.06
CA TRP A 60 3.00 6.65 -2.54
C TRP A 60 4.26 5.79 -2.38
N PRO A 61 5.33 6.07 -3.15
CA PRO A 61 6.63 5.43 -2.96
C PRO A 61 7.18 5.71 -1.56
N ALA A 62 7.52 4.66 -0.81
CA ALA A 62 8.09 4.72 0.53
C ALA A 62 9.56 5.19 0.52
N ASP A 63 10.26 4.95 -0.59
CA ASP A 63 11.62 5.41 -0.80
C ASP A 63 11.61 6.83 -1.36
N LYS A 64 12.32 7.74 -0.69
CA LYS A 64 12.55 9.13 -1.14
C LYS A 64 13.86 9.26 -1.93
N SER A 65 14.35 8.15 -2.48
CA SER A 65 15.76 7.94 -2.87
C SER A 65 16.06 8.27 -4.33
N ASP A 66 15.04 8.53 -5.14
CA ASP A 66 15.18 9.25 -6.39
C ASP A 66 15.58 10.68 -6.08
N GLY A 67 16.89 10.96 -6.05
CA GLY A 67 17.48 12.30 -5.88
C GLY A 67 17.10 13.32 -6.97
N LEU A 68 16.03 13.08 -7.71
CA LEU A 68 15.27 14.07 -8.45
C LEU A 68 14.23 14.60 -7.48
N GLY A 69 14.33 15.88 -7.11
CA GLY A 69 13.43 16.55 -6.15
C GLY A 69 11.95 16.64 -6.56
N GLU A 70 11.42 15.62 -7.24
CA GLU A 70 10.01 15.50 -7.58
C GLU A 70 9.23 15.06 -6.35
N THR A 71 8.31 15.93 -5.96
CA THR A 71 7.24 15.69 -5.01
C THR A 71 6.68 14.27 -5.20
N SER A 72 6.94 13.35 -4.27
CA SER A 72 6.43 11.98 -4.35
C SER A 72 4.92 12.04 -4.58
N ARG A 73 4.48 11.68 -5.79
CA ARG A 73 3.10 11.85 -6.22
C ARG A 73 2.21 10.89 -5.44
N ILE A 74 1.36 11.43 -4.58
CA ILE A 74 0.33 10.65 -3.89
C ILE A 74 -0.75 10.26 -4.90
N THR A 75 -1.08 8.97 -4.97
CA THR A 75 -2.08 8.43 -5.90
C THR A 75 -3.25 7.86 -5.11
N GLN A 76 -4.48 8.23 -5.50
CA GLN A 76 -5.68 7.59 -4.97
C GLN A 76 -5.86 6.22 -5.64
N VAL A 77 -5.84 5.17 -4.83
CA VAL A 77 -6.03 3.77 -5.28
C VAL A 77 -7.52 3.46 -5.38
N LYS A 78 -8.29 3.82 -4.35
CA LYS A 78 -9.70 3.44 -4.23
C LYS A 78 -10.47 4.43 -3.37
N ALA A 79 -11.77 4.54 -3.63
CA ALA A 79 -12.72 5.20 -2.74
C ALA A 79 -13.83 4.20 -2.40
N CYS A 80 -14.02 3.93 -1.11
CA CYS A 80 -15.02 3.02 -0.57
C CYS A 80 -16.11 3.84 0.12
N ASN A 81 -17.34 3.73 -0.37
CA ASN A 81 -18.48 4.40 0.25
C ASN A 81 -18.90 3.61 1.49
N VAL A 82 -19.13 4.32 2.60
CA VAL A 82 -19.64 3.68 3.81
C VAL A 82 -21.15 3.51 3.66
N PRO A 83 -21.68 2.29 3.77
CA PRO A 83 -23.11 2.05 3.65
C PRO A 83 -23.85 2.66 4.84
N GLY A 84 -24.70 3.65 4.60
CA GLY A 84 -25.49 4.32 5.63
C GLY A 84 -25.52 5.85 5.49
N GLY A 85 -26.30 6.49 6.37
CA GLY A 85 -26.35 7.95 6.51
C GLY A 85 -25.14 8.51 7.26
N ALA A 86 -25.20 9.75 7.71
CA ALA A 86 -24.13 10.44 8.42
C ALA A 86 -23.66 9.71 9.70
N ILE A 87 -22.40 9.89 10.11
CA ILE A 87 -21.94 9.38 11.43
C ILE A 87 -22.78 10.00 12.56
N THR A 88 -23.20 11.26 12.42
CA THR A 88 -24.05 11.95 13.40
C THR A 88 -25.46 11.37 13.50
N SER A 89 -25.88 10.53 12.54
CA SER A 89 -27.15 9.79 12.60
C SER A 89 -27.08 8.53 13.45
N ILE A 90 -25.87 8.12 13.86
CA ILE A 90 -25.67 7.12 14.91
C ILE A 90 -25.99 7.80 16.23
N SER A 91 -27.28 7.85 16.55
CA SER A 91 -27.82 8.57 17.71
C SER A 91 -27.53 7.90 19.05
N ASP A 92 -27.09 6.64 19.02
CA ASP A 92 -26.75 5.89 20.22
C ASP A 92 -25.44 5.10 20.03
N PRO A 93 -24.35 5.52 20.69
CA PRO A 93 -23.06 4.81 20.63
C PRO A 93 -23.11 3.41 21.25
N THR A 94 -24.21 3.04 21.93
CA THR A 94 -24.44 1.70 22.48
C THR A 94 -25.20 0.77 21.55
N LEU A 95 -25.91 1.28 20.53
CA LEU A 95 -26.75 0.49 19.61
C LEU A 95 -26.07 0.14 18.29
N VAL A 96 -25.13 0.97 17.82
CA VAL A 96 -24.34 0.69 16.61
C VAL A 96 -22.87 0.85 16.95
N ASN A 97 -22.14 -0.26 16.96
CA ASN A 97 -20.70 -0.22 17.07
C ASN A 97 -20.15 0.54 15.87
N ALA A 98 -19.43 1.65 16.09
CA ALA A 98 -18.77 2.40 15.02
C ALA A 98 -17.93 1.48 14.11
N LYS A 99 -17.38 0.39 14.67
CA LYS A 99 -16.74 -0.67 13.93
C LYS A 99 -17.64 -1.29 12.85
N GLU A 100 -18.85 -1.74 13.21
CA GLU A 100 -19.78 -2.40 12.28
C GLU A 100 -20.21 -1.46 11.15
N TYR A 101 -20.42 -0.18 11.48
CA TYR A 101 -20.77 0.83 10.49
C TYR A 101 -19.69 1.00 9.41
N PHE A 102 -18.41 0.92 9.78
CA PHE A 102 -17.29 1.04 8.82
C PHE A 102 -16.79 -0.29 8.25
N ASP A 103 -17.13 -1.43 8.84
CA ASP A 103 -16.42 -2.71 8.62
C ASP A 103 -16.42 -3.12 7.14
N SER A 104 -17.57 -3.04 6.48
CA SER A 104 -17.71 -3.38 5.05
C SER A 104 -16.84 -2.49 4.17
N ALA A 105 -16.97 -1.17 4.28
CA ALA A 105 -16.22 -0.22 3.45
C ALA A 105 -14.71 -0.26 3.76
N MET A 106 -14.35 -0.50 5.02
CA MET A 106 -12.97 -0.63 5.46
C MET A 106 -12.35 -1.91 4.89
N SER A 107 -13.06 -3.04 4.95
CA SER A 107 -12.62 -4.31 4.36
C SER A 107 -12.39 -4.18 2.86
N ASP A 108 -13.31 -3.51 2.15
CA ASP A 108 -13.21 -3.29 0.70
C ASP A 108 -11.98 -2.48 0.31
N CYS A 109 -11.62 -1.47 1.11
CA CYS A 109 -10.42 -0.66 0.88
C CYS A 109 -9.14 -1.39 1.30
N ILE A 110 -9.14 -2.08 2.46
CA ILE A 110 -8.00 -2.85 2.95
C ILE A 110 -7.68 -4.05 2.05
N SER A 111 -8.66 -4.56 1.29
CA SER A 111 -8.45 -5.65 0.33
C SER A 111 -7.42 -5.32 -0.76
N GLU A 112 -7.26 -4.03 -1.09
CA GLU A 112 -6.28 -3.54 -2.07
C GLU A 112 -4.85 -3.44 -1.49
N ILE A 113 -4.70 -3.48 -0.17
CA ILE A 113 -3.39 -3.32 0.48
C ILE A 113 -2.70 -4.69 0.56
N PRO A 114 -1.45 -4.83 0.06
CA PRO A 114 -0.67 -6.05 0.21
C PRO A 114 -0.54 -6.46 1.69
N SER A 115 -0.65 -7.75 1.99
CA SER A 115 -0.61 -8.28 3.36
C SER A 115 0.63 -7.83 4.15
N THR A 116 1.79 -7.74 3.49
CA THR A 116 3.06 -7.29 4.06
C THR A 116 3.07 -5.80 4.45
N ARG A 117 2.09 -5.02 3.98
CA ARG A 117 1.97 -3.57 4.19
C ARG A 117 0.79 -3.17 5.06
N LYS A 118 -0.18 -4.07 5.31
CA LYS A 118 -1.36 -3.77 6.13
C LYS A 118 -1.01 -3.26 7.53
N SER A 119 -0.01 -3.84 8.19
CA SER A 119 0.43 -3.43 9.54
C SER A 119 1.13 -2.07 9.59
N ARG A 120 1.57 -1.55 8.45
CA ARG A 120 2.27 -0.26 8.32
C ARG A 120 1.40 0.82 7.67
N ALA A 121 0.20 0.46 7.22
CA ALA A 121 -0.72 1.42 6.63
C ALA A 121 -1.17 2.45 7.68
N TYR A 122 -1.23 3.72 7.28
CA TYR A 122 -1.72 4.80 8.12
C TYR A 122 -3.24 4.90 8.01
N ILE A 123 -3.90 5.33 9.08
CA ILE A 123 -5.34 5.59 9.09
C ILE A 123 -5.58 6.96 9.70
N PHE A 124 -6.30 7.81 8.97
CA PHE A 124 -6.70 9.14 9.40
C PHE A 124 -8.22 9.25 9.34
N LEU A 125 -8.82 9.94 10.32
CA LEU A 125 -10.25 10.22 10.34
C LEU A 125 -10.46 11.73 10.50
N GLY A 126 -11.16 12.33 9.54
CA GLY A 126 -11.45 13.75 9.50
C GLY A 126 -12.94 14.02 9.65
N GLY A 127 -13.33 14.68 10.73
CA GLY A 127 -14.68 15.17 10.91
C GLY A 127 -14.90 16.53 10.24
N THR A 128 -16.01 16.66 9.51
CA THR A 128 -16.36 17.92 8.82
C THR A 128 -17.33 18.78 9.66
N ALA A 129 -17.99 19.75 9.02
CA ALA A 129 -18.90 20.69 9.68
C ALA A 129 -20.02 19.99 10.47
N GLY A 130 -20.52 18.84 9.99
CA GLY A 130 -21.56 18.08 10.67
C GLY A 130 -21.19 17.66 12.09
N LEU A 131 -19.97 17.16 12.27
CA LEU A 131 -19.47 16.73 13.58
C LEU A 131 -19.26 17.91 14.53
N ARG A 132 -18.84 19.07 14.01
CA ARG A 132 -18.76 20.31 14.81
C ARG A 132 -20.13 20.76 15.31
N LEU A 133 -21.14 20.77 14.42
CA LEU A 133 -22.51 21.13 14.77
C LEU A 133 -23.11 20.14 15.78
N PHE A 134 -22.92 18.84 15.55
CA PHE A 134 -23.35 17.78 16.47
C PHE A 134 -22.75 17.98 17.87
N ASN A 135 -21.46 18.29 17.96
CA ASN A 135 -20.81 18.56 19.24
C ASN A 135 -21.43 19.77 19.97
N MET A 136 -21.72 20.86 19.26
CA MET A 136 -22.34 22.06 19.84
C MET A 136 -23.76 21.80 20.34
N SER A 137 -24.57 21.03 19.60
CA SER A 137 -25.93 20.68 20.02
C SER A 137 -25.94 19.79 21.27
N ASN A 138 -24.94 18.91 21.40
CA ASN A 138 -24.86 17.97 22.51
C ASN A 138 -24.22 18.60 23.77
N SER A 139 -23.35 19.61 23.59
CA SER A 139 -22.76 20.38 24.71
C SER A 139 -23.70 21.44 25.30
N SER A 140 -24.88 21.66 24.69
CA SER A 140 -25.87 22.64 25.14
C SER A 140 -26.91 22.05 26.10
N TYR A 141 -26.71 20.80 26.54
CA TYR A 141 -27.50 20.09 27.54
C TYR A 141 -26.70 19.82 28.82
#